data_AF-A0A105E8Q9-F1
#
_entry.id   AF-A0A105E8Q9-F1
#
_cell.length_a   1.000
_cell.length_b   1.000
_cell.length_c   1.000
_cell.angle_alpha   90.00
_cell.angle_beta   90.00
_cell.angle_gamma   90.00
#
_symmetry.space_group_name_H-M   'P 1'
#
loop_
_entity.id
_entity.type
_entity.pdbx_description
1 polymer ?
#
loop_
_entity_poly.entity_id
_entity_poly.type
_entity_poly.pdbx_seq_one_letter_code
_entity_poly.pdbx_strand_id
1 'polypeptide(L)'
;MTISNEAAGTDRAASRAADTLPPEPVTLTAADGYVLRGYVWRHRGSGAARPVTVVNCATSVRCDYYFRFAAWLFAHGRDVLVYDYRGIGGSRPARLAKLRANWLDWGRLDCEAALQYARDAFPGQPLDVVAHSIGGCLLGLAASNAYVRHAVTVGAQYAYWRDYRQQERWRMWWKWHVAMPALAAVFGYVPAKRLGWMEDTPRGVALSWVRAQARFEDAYTHGPLAEPAASRAALPARFARLPARMLAIGLDDDGFGTVEAIERLAGYYTGSDVTHLRIAPRDIGVDAIGHFAFFHSRFTDTLWPVALSWLQHGALPADAPGRVHAHRPAQRARPADGSVPDAVAHG
;
A
#
# COMPACT_ATOMS: atom_id res chain seq x y z
N MET A 1 31.50 -47.41 -19.46
CA MET A 1 31.44 -46.36 -18.43
C MET A 1 31.43 -45.02 -19.14
N THR A 2 30.25 -44.53 -19.51
CA THR A 2 30.00 -43.14 -19.93
C THR A 2 28.50 -42.95 -19.86
N ILE A 3 28.04 -42.23 -18.84
CA ILE A 3 26.62 -41.90 -18.65
C ILE A 3 26.45 -40.51 -19.24
N SER A 4 25.68 -40.42 -20.33
CA SER A 4 25.20 -39.16 -20.89
C SER A 4 24.14 -38.57 -19.97
N ASN A 5 24.27 -37.30 -19.61
CA ASN A 5 23.25 -36.54 -18.90
C ASN A 5 23.05 -35.19 -19.61
N GLU A 6 22.21 -35.19 -20.65
CA GLU A 6 21.66 -33.98 -21.26
C GLU A 6 20.14 -34.02 -21.11
N ALA A 7 19.64 -33.61 -19.95
CA ALA A 7 18.21 -33.41 -19.71
C ALA A 7 17.90 -32.27 -18.73
N ALA A 8 18.82 -31.32 -18.51
CA ALA A 8 18.65 -30.24 -17.52
C ALA A 8 18.32 -28.85 -18.12
N GLY A 9 18.38 -28.70 -19.44
CA GLY A 9 18.26 -27.38 -20.10
C GLY A 9 16.84 -26.99 -20.52
N THR A 10 15.97 -27.96 -20.79
CA THR A 10 14.64 -27.71 -21.38
C THR A 10 13.53 -27.57 -20.34
N ASP A 11 13.68 -28.17 -19.15
CA ASP A 11 12.66 -28.11 -18.09
C ASP A 11 12.54 -26.73 -17.41
N ARG A 12 13.64 -25.95 -17.32
CA ARG A 12 13.59 -24.60 -16.72
C ARG A 12 12.88 -23.57 -17.60
N ALA A 13 12.92 -23.74 -18.92
CA ALA A 13 12.22 -22.86 -19.85
C ALA A 13 10.74 -23.26 -19.99
N ALA A 14 10.43 -24.56 -20.00
CA ALA A 14 9.06 -25.07 -19.98
C ALA A 14 8.32 -24.75 -18.66
N SER A 15 9.04 -24.75 -17.53
CA SER A 15 8.52 -24.33 -16.22
C SER A 15 8.19 -22.83 -16.13
N ARG A 16 8.83 -21.96 -16.93
CA ARG A 16 8.55 -20.51 -16.92
C ARG A 16 7.32 -20.10 -17.70
N ALA A 17 6.84 -20.95 -18.61
CA ALA A 17 5.65 -20.68 -19.43
C ALA A 17 4.34 -21.27 -18.84
N ALA A 18 4.43 -22.10 -17.79
CA ALA A 18 3.31 -22.88 -17.29
C ALA A 18 2.35 -22.14 -16.33
N ASP A 19 2.67 -20.95 -15.81
CA ASP A 19 1.94 -20.39 -14.64
C ASP A 19 1.45 -18.93 -14.76
N THR A 20 1.13 -18.43 -15.96
CA THR A 20 0.37 -17.17 -16.07
C THR A 20 -1.13 -17.43 -16.19
N LEU A 21 -1.70 -18.05 -15.16
CA LEU A 21 -3.16 -18.04 -15.01
C LEU A 21 -3.64 -16.58 -15.02
N PRO A 22 -4.61 -16.22 -15.87
CA PRO A 22 -5.20 -14.89 -15.82
C PRO A 22 -5.84 -14.69 -14.44
N PRO A 23 -5.86 -13.45 -13.91
CA PRO A 23 -6.53 -13.21 -12.65
C PRO A 23 -8.01 -13.53 -12.73
N GLU A 24 -8.56 -14.09 -11.65
CA GLU A 24 -9.99 -14.28 -11.47
C GLU A 24 -10.62 -12.98 -10.96
N PRO A 25 -11.69 -12.47 -11.59
CA PRO A 25 -12.39 -11.30 -11.09
C PRO A 25 -13.12 -11.65 -9.78
N VAL A 26 -13.00 -10.78 -8.79
CA VAL A 26 -13.64 -10.94 -7.48
C VAL A 26 -14.37 -9.67 -7.07
N THR A 27 -15.20 -9.81 -6.05
CA THR A 27 -15.96 -8.71 -5.49
C THR A 27 -15.74 -8.67 -3.98
N LEU A 28 -15.45 -7.49 -3.46
CA LEU A 28 -15.25 -7.23 -2.03
C LEU A 28 -16.43 -6.38 -1.56
N THR A 29 -17.04 -6.71 -0.43
CA THR A 29 -18.15 -5.92 0.13
C THR A 29 -17.66 -5.19 1.36
N ALA A 30 -17.63 -3.86 1.30
CA ALA A 30 -17.32 -3.04 2.45
C ALA A 30 -18.45 -3.08 3.49
N ALA A 31 -18.14 -2.75 4.74
CA ALA A 31 -19.08 -2.84 5.85
C ALA A 31 -20.35 -1.97 5.69
N ASP A 32 -20.29 -0.94 4.84
CA ASP A 32 -21.42 -0.10 4.47
C ASP A 32 -22.21 -0.61 3.25
N GLY A 33 -21.92 -1.82 2.79
CA GLY A 33 -22.53 -2.46 1.63
C GLY A 33 -21.96 -2.00 0.28
N TYR A 34 -20.95 -1.12 0.26
CA TYR A 34 -20.34 -0.71 -1.00
C TYR A 34 -19.58 -1.88 -1.64
N VAL A 35 -19.86 -2.14 -2.91
CA VAL A 35 -19.28 -3.25 -3.67
C VAL A 35 -18.04 -2.77 -4.43
N LEU A 36 -16.90 -3.35 -4.12
CA LEU A 36 -15.61 -3.08 -4.77
C LEU A 36 -15.27 -4.20 -5.75
N ARG A 37 -14.62 -3.83 -6.87
CA ARG A 37 -14.08 -4.76 -7.84
C ARG A 37 -12.60 -5.03 -7.55
N GLY A 38 -12.23 -6.30 -7.67
CA GLY A 38 -10.86 -6.73 -7.56
C GLY A 38 -10.56 -7.94 -8.43
N TYR A 39 -9.33 -8.38 -8.35
CA TYR A 39 -8.77 -9.47 -9.14
C TYR A 39 -7.82 -10.28 -8.27
N VAL A 40 -7.89 -11.60 -8.41
CA VAL A 40 -7.11 -12.54 -7.62
C VAL A 40 -6.30 -13.44 -8.53
N TRP A 41 -5.01 -13.57 -8.23
CA TRP A 41 -4.20 -14.70 -8.65
C TRP A 41 -4.16 -15.71 -7.52
N ARG A 42 -4.66 -16.92 -7.81
CA ARG A 42 -4.76 -17.99 -6.82
C ARG A 42 -4.19 -19.28 -7.38
N HIS A 43 -3.28 -19.86 -6.61
CA HIS A 43 -2.68 -21.15 -6.91
C HIS A 43 -3.68 -22.25 -6.56
N ARG A 44 -3.77 -23.29 -7.40
CA ARG A 44 -4.63 -24.44 -7.14
C ARG A 44 -4.02 -25.32 -6.02
N GLY A 45 -4.85 -25.77 -5.07
CA GLY A 45 -4.44 -26.63 -3.95
C GLY A 45 -4.21 -25.91 -2.61
N SER A 46 -4.24 -26.66 -1.50
CA SER A 46 -4.10 -26.12 -0.14
C SER A 46 -2.64 -25.83 0.19
N GLY A 47 -2.22 -24.57 0.06
CA GLY A 47 -0.93 -24.09 0.53
C GLY A 47 -1.08 -23.21 1.77
N ALA A 48 -1.41 -23.76 2.95
CA ALA A 48 -1.56 -22.96 4.17
C ALA A 48 -0.28 -22.17 4.55
N ALA A 49 0.90 -22.61 4.08
CA ALA A 49 2.16 -21.89 4.25
C ALA A 49 2.38 -20.76 3.22
N ARG A 50 1.61 -20.73 2.12
CA ARG A 50 1.73 -19.73 1.06
C ARG A 50 1.16 -18.41 1.57
N PRO A 51 1.87 -17.27 1.43
CA PRO A 51 1.30 -15.98 1.79
C PRO A 51 0.37 -15.45 0.71
N VAL A 52 -0.72 -14.81 1.15
CA VAL A 52 -1.55 -13.95 0.30
C VAL A 52 -1.06 -12.50 0.43
N THR A 53 -0.91 -11.82 -0.70
CA THR A 53 -0.44 -10.43 -0.77
C THR A 53 -1.55 -9.53 -1.30
N VAL A 54 -1.97 -8.56 -0.48
CA VAL A 54 -2.92 -7.53 -0.92
C VAL A 54 -2.15 -6.31 -1.45
N VAL A 55 -2.50 -5.83 -2.64
CA VAL A 55 -1.91 -4.63 -3.23
C VAL A 55 -2.85 -3.45 -3.05
N ASN A 56 -2.44 -2.50 -2.22
CA ASN A 56 -3.12 -1.21 -2.02
C ASN A 56 -2.67 -0.21 -3.08
N CYS A 57 -3.61 0.21 -3.92
CA CYS A 57 -3.37 1.11 -5.05
C CYS A 57 -2.99 2.53 -4.61
N ALA A 58 -2.38 3.29 -5.51
CA ALA A 58 -2.18 4.72 -5.37
C ALA A 58 -3.49 5.49 -5.61
N THR A 59 -3.49 6.77 -5.22
CA THR A 59 -4.66 7.64 -5.41
C THR A 59 -5.03 7.68 -6.88
N SER A 60 -6.28 7.34 -7.18
CA SER A 60 -6.83 7.46 -8.54
C SER A 60 -6.07 6.64 -9.59
N VAL A 61 -5.50 5.51 -9.15
CA VAL A 61 -4.89 4.49 -10.01
C VAL A 61 -5.77 3.24 -9.98
N ARG A 62 -6.05 2.69 -11.15
CA ARG A 62 -6.77 1.41 -11.29
C ARG A 62 -5.86 0.27 -10.81
N CYS A 63 -6.46 -0.75 -10.21
CA CYS A 63 -5.74 -1.94 -9.78
C CYS A 63 -5.06 -2.69 -10.94
N ASP A 64 -5.55 -2.54 -12.17
CA ASP A 64 -4.94 -3.12 -13.37
C ASP A 64 -3.56 -2.58 -13.72
N TYR A 65 -3.21 -1.39 -13.22
CA TYR A 65 -1.84 -0.88 -13.26
C TYR A 65 -0.83 -1.85 -12.61
N TYR A 66 -1.25 -2.60 -11.60
CA TYR A 66 -0.38 -3.50 -10.82
C TYR A 66 -0.37 -4.94 -11.35
N PHE A 67 -1.12 -5.26 -12.41
CA PHE A 67 -1.31 -6.65 -12.85
C PHE A 67 0.00 -7.36 -13.19
N ARG A 68 0.96 -6.67 -13.83
CA ARG A 68 2.26 -7.29 -14.15
C ARG A 68 3.07 -7.62 -12.90
N PHE A 69 3.07 -6.72 -11.92
CA PHE A 69 3.71 -6.96 -10.63
C PHE A 69 3.01 -8.06 -9.84
N ALA A 70 1.67 -8.09 -9.85
CA ALA A 70 0.87 -9.10 -9.18
C ALA A 70 1.08 -10.51 -9.79
N ALA A 71 1.05 -10.62 -11.12
CA ALA A 71 1.35 -11.85 -11.83
C ALA A 71 2.80 -12.32 -11.57
N TRP A 72 3.74 -11.39 -11.45
CA TRP A 72 5.12 -11.71 -11.08
C TRP A 72 5.23 -12.23 -9.65
N LEU A 73 4.59 -11.58 -8.67
CA LEU A 73 4.52 -12.10 -7.29
C LEU A 73 3.87 -13.48 -7.25
N PHE A 74 2.83 -13.70 -8.06
CA PHE A 74 2.16 -14.98 -8.19
C PHE A 74 3.10 -16.08 -8.67
N ALA A 75 3.87 -15.82 -9.72
CA ALA A 75 4.90 -16.72 -10.23
C ALA A 75 6.02 -16.99 -9.20
N HIS A 76 6.16 -16.14 -8.17
CA HIS A 76 7.10 -16.32 -7.05
C HIS A 76 6.43 -16.94 -5.81
N GLY A 77 5.37 -17.73 -6.02
CA GLY A 77 4.77 -18.56 -4.99
C GLY A 77 3.92 -17.80 -3.98
N ARG A 78 3.19 -16.76 -4.41
CA ARG A 78 2.29 -15.97 -3.57
C ARG A 78 0.89 -15.98 -4.17
N ASP A 79 -0.15 -15.98 -3.33
CA ASP A 79 -1.47 -15.58 -3.81
C ASP A 79 -1.54 -14.05 -3.79
N VAL A 80 -2.26 -13.42 -4.73
CA VAL A 80 -2.25 -11.95 -4.85
C VAL A 80 -3.66 -11.41 -5.08
N LEU A 81 -4.06 -10.43 -4.28
CA LEU A 81 -5.29 -9.66 -4.43
C LEU A 81 -4.96 -8.22 -4.79
N VAL A 82 -5.58 -7.72 -5.86
CA VAL A 82 -5.57 -6.29 -6.22
C VAL A 82 -7.01 -5.80 -6.34
N TYR A 83 -7.28 -4.54 -6.01
CA TYR A 83 -8.65 -4.01 -5.99
C TYR A 83 -8.71 -2.51 -6.23
N ASP A 84 -9.84 -2.05 -6.77
CA ASP A 84 -10.14 -0.65 -6.96
C ASP A 84 -10.88 -0.09 -5.74
N TYR A 85 -10.43 1.05 -5.22
CA TYR A 85 -11.17 1.80 -4.20
C TYR A 85 -12.51 2.33 -4.74
N ARG A 86 -13.48 2.59 -3.84
CA ARG A 86 -14.78 3.14 -4.24
C ARG A 86 -14.60 4.43 -5.06
N GLY A 87 -15.25 4.47 -6.22
CA GLY A 87 -15.15 5.61 -7.14
C GLY A 87 -14.06 5.50 -8.21
N ILE A 88 -13.16 4.51 -8.13
CA ILE A 88 -12.07 4.28 -9.09
C ILE A 88 -12.35 3.03 -9.92
N GLY A 89 -11.92 3.03 -11.19
CA GLY A 89 -11.89 1.82 -12.03
C GLY A 89 -13.20 1.06 -12.08
N GLY A 90 -13.15 -0.25 -11.80
CA GLY A 90 -14.30 -1.13 -11.72
C GLY A 90 -15.23 -0.86 -10.53
N SER A 91 -14.73 -0.21 -9.48
CA SER A 91 -15.48 0.19 -8.27
C SER A 91 -16.16 1.55 -8.42
N ARG A 92 -16.17 2.14 -9.62
CA ARG A 92 -16.80 3.43 -9.91
C ARG A 92 -18.32 3.29 -10.08
N PRO A 93 -19.14 4.12 -9.39
CA PRO A 93 -20.59 4.10 -9.59
C PRO A 93 -20.97 4.88 -10.86
N ALA A 94 -22.20 4.66 -11.35
CA ALA A 94 -22.72 5.36 -12.52
C ALA A 94 -22.70 6.90 -12.38
N ARG A 95 -22.88 7.42 -11.17
CA ARG A 95 -22.90 8.87 -10.87
C ARG A 95 -21.82 9.24 -9.85
N LEU A 96 -20.56 9.37 -10.30
CA LEU A 96 -19.42 9.69 -9.44
C LEU A 96 -19.60 11.01 -8.66
N ALA A 97 -20.20 12.04 -9.27
CA ALA A 97 -20.43 13.34 -8.62
C ALA A 97 -21.29 13.25 -7.33
N LYS A 98 -22.05 12.16 -7.16
CA LYS A 98 -22.90 11.93 -5.98
C LYS A 98 -22.20 11.05 -4.93
N LEU A 99 -21.05 10.46 -5.24
CA LEU A 99 -20.32 9.59 -4.33
C LEU A 99 -19.68 10.42 -3.22
N ARG A 100 -20.04 10.11 -1.97
CA ARG A 100 -19.34 10.58 -0.78
C ARG A 100 -18.29 9.53 -0.43
N ALA A 101 -17.03 9.87 -0.72
CA ALA A 101 -15.88 9.06 -0.39
C ALA A 101 -14.68 9.98 -0.16
N ASN A 102 -13.94 9.73 0.91
CA ASN A 102 -12.69 10.38 1.26
C ASN A 102 -11.63 9.32 1.70
N TRP A 103 -10.42 9.74 2.07
CA TRP A 103 -9.37 8.78 2.45
C TRP A 103 -9.70 7.97 3.71
N LEU A 104 -10.50 8.49 4.65
CA LEU A 104 -10.98 7.69 5.77
C LEU A 104 -11.90 6.56 5.32
N ASP A 105 -12.76 6.79 4.32
CA ASP A 105 -13.61 5.73 3.75
C ASP A 105 -12.74 4.68 3.04
N TRP A 106 -11.80 5.10 2.20
CA TRP A 106 -10.87 4.20 1.53
C TRP A 106 -10.04 3.35 2.50
N GLY A 107 -9.68 3.89 3.66
CA GLY A 107 -8.91 3.17 4.68
C GLY A 107 -9.79 2.28 5.58
N ARG A 108 -10.82 2.86 6.20
CA ARG A 108 -11.67 2.21 7.20
C ARG A 108 -12.64 1.19 6.59
N LEU A 109 -12.99 1.35 5.32
CA LEU A 109 -14.01 0.53 4.65
C LEU A 109 -13.41 -0.28 3.50
N ASP A 110 -12.70 0.35 2.57
CA ASP A 110 -12.28 -0.35 1.35
C ASP A 110 -11.04 -1.21 1.55
N CYS A 111 -9.99 -0.64 2.14
CA CYS A 111 -8.80 -1.41 2.54
C CYS A 111 -9.20 -2.49 3.56
N GLU A 112 -10.11 -2.18 4.48
CA GLU A 112 -10.65 -3.18 5.41
C GLU A 112 -11.32 -4.34 4.69
N ALA A 113 -12.20 -4.07 3.72
CA ALA A 113 -12.87 -5.11 2.95
C ALA A 113 -11.89 -6.01 2.19
N ALA A 114 -10.81 -5.44 1.65
CA ALA A 114 -9.76 -6.21 0.98
C ALA A 114 -8.99 -7.12 1.95
N LEU A 115 -8.64 -6.63 3.14
CA LEU A 115 -7.96 -7.45 4.16
C LEU A 115 -8.87 -8.54 4.71
N GLN A 116 -10.15 -8.24 4.96
CA GLN A 116 -11.14 -9.24 5.39
C GLN A 116 -11.33 -10.32 4.33
N TYR A 117 -11.56 -9.93 3.07
CA TYR A 117 -11.66 -10.88 1.97
C TYR A 117 -10.43 -11.78 1.88
N ALA A 118 -9.22 -11.21 1.99
CA ALA A 118 -7.99 -12.00 1.94
C ALA A 118 -7.93 -13.03 3.08
N ARG A 119 -8.36 -12.67 4.30
CA ARG A 119 -8.39 -13.61 5.43
C ARG A 119 -9.43 -14.71 5.25
N ASP A 120 -10.62 -14.36 4.76
CA ASP A 120 -11.73 -15.29 4.62
C ASP A 120 -11.54 -16.24 3.43
N ALA A 121 -11.05 -15.69 2.31
CA ALA A 121 -10.88 -16.45 1.07
C ALA A 121 -9.57 -17.27 1.04
N PHE A 122 -8.61 -16.99 1.93
CA PHE A 122 -7.33 -17.69 2.05
C PHE A 122 -7.07 -18.11 3.51
N PRO A 123 -7.94 -18.97 4.09
CA PRO A 123 -7.87 -19.29 5.51
C PRO A 123 -6.53 -19.96 5.86
N GLY A 124 -5.91 -19.49 6.95
CA GLY A 124 -4.64 -19.99 7.46
C GLY A 124 -3.38 -19.50 6.72
N GLN A 125 -3.53 -18.82 5.58
CA GLN A 125 -2.39 -18.24 4.87
C GLN A 125 -1.88 -16.98 5.58
N PRO A 126 -0.55 -16.75 5.65
CA PRO A 126 -0.01 -15.47 6.10
C PRO A 126 -0.47 -14.31 5.21
N LEU A 127 -0.87 -13.20 5.82
CA LEU A 127 -1.32 -12.01 5.11
C LEU A 127 -0.20 -10.98 5.04
N ASP A 128 0.20 -10.59 3.83
CA ASP A 128 1.17 -9.53 3.59
C ASP A 128 0.55 -8.41 2.73
N VAL A 129 1.14 -7.21 2.75
CA VAL A 129 0.63 -6.05 2.00
C VAL A 129 1.74 -5.38 1.20
N VAL A 130 1.45 -5.03 -0.05
CA VAL A 130 2.21 -4.05 -0.82
C VAL A 130 1.36 -2.81 -1.01
N ALA A 131 1.90 -1.63 -0.77
CA ALA A 131 1.13 -0.40 -0.84
C ALA A 131 1.86 0.71 -1.58
N HIS A 132 1.17 1.39 -2.49
CA HIS A 132 1.74 2.48 -3.27
C HIS A 132 1.14 3.82 -2.84
N SER A 133 1.96 4.84 -2.62
CA SER A 133 1.51 6.21 -2.36
C SER A 133 0.52 6.24 -1.19
N ILE A 134 -0.67 6.82 -1.37
CA ILE A 134 -1.69 6.86 -0.31
C ILE A 134 -2.04 5.47 0.24
N GLY A 135 -1.94 4.40 -0.55
CA GLY A 135 -2.26 3.04 -0.12
C GLY A 135 -1.52 2.64 1.16
N GLY A 136 -0.31 3.17 1.37
CA GLY A 136 0.47 2.95 2.58
C GLY A 136 -0.05 3.74 3.78
N CYS A 137 -0.77 4.84 3.60
CA CYS A 137 -1.52 5.51 4.67
C CYS A 137 -2.84 4.77 4.96
N LEU A 138 -3.54 4.32 3.92
CA LEU A 138 -4.82 3.63 4.04
C LEU A 138 -4.70 2.31 4.81
N LEU A 139 -3.57 1.59 4.66
CA LEU A 139 -3.27 0.39 5.45
C LEU A 139 -3.39 0.64 6.97
N GLY A 140 -2.91 1.77 7.45
CA GLY A 140 -2.94 2.12 8.88
C GLY A 140 -4.33 2.43 9.40
N LEU A 141 -5.32 2.63 8.52
CA LEU A 141 -6.70 2.95 8.90
C LEU A 141 -7.61 1.72 8.97
N ALA A 142 -7.24 0.62 8.29
CA ALA A 142 -7.99 -0.63 8.28
C ALA A 142 -7.87 -1.34 9.65
N ALA A 143 -8.98 -1.87 10.17
CA ALA A 143 -9.00 -2.55 11.46
C ALA A 143 -8.24 -3.89 11.43
N SER A 144 -8.34 -4.60 10.30
CA SER A 144 -7.65 -5.87 10.04
C SER A 144 -6.17 -5.71 9.70
N ASN A 145 -5.62 -4.49 9.74
CA ASN A 145 -4.17 -4.28 9.60
C ASN A 145 -3.37 -5.04 10.68
N ALA A 146 -3.99 -5.34 11.83
CA ALA A 146 -3.39 -6.09 12.92
C ALA A 146 -2.98 -7.53 12.54
N TYR A 147 -3.51 -8.07 11.43
CA TYR A 147 -3.19 -9.42 10.95
C TYR A 147 -2.08 -9.44 9.90
N VAL A 148 -1.58 -8.27 9.47
CA VAL A 148 -0.55 -8.18 8.44
C VAL A 148 0.80 -8.54 9.04
N ARG A 149 1.49 -9.50 8.42
CA ARG A 149 2.80 -10.01 8.85
C ARG A 149 3.93 -9.15 8.30
N HIS A 150 3.99 -8.95 6.98
CA HIS A 150 4.98 -8.08 6.33
C HIS A 150 4.29 -7.04 5.45
N ALA A 151 4.86 -5.84 5.42
CA ALA A 151 4.40 -4.74 4.57
C ALA A 151 5.56 -4.15 3.74
N VAL A 152 5.30 -3.87 2.47
CA VAL A 152 6.19 -3.06 1.62
C VAL A 152 5.40 -1.85 1.16
N THR A 153 5.94 -0.66 1.37
CA THR A 153 5.35 0.58 0.88
C THR A 153 6.30 1.27 -0.10
N VAL A 154 5.77 1.85 -1.16
CA VAL A 154 6.56 2.56 -2.18
C VAL A 154 6.03 3.98 -2.30
N GLY A 155 6.89 4.96 -2.02
CA GLY A 155 6.53 6.39 -2.04
C GLY A 155 5.33 6.74 -1.15
N ALA A 156 5.11 5.99 -0.07
CA ALA A 156 3.88 6.10 0.71
C ALA A 156 3.83 7.35 1.57
N GLN A 157 2.73 8.10 1.44
CA GLN A 157 2.55 9.43 2.03
C GLN A 157 1.08 9.89 1.88
N TYR A 158 0.72 11.02 2.49
CA TYR A 158 -0.66 11.58 2.47
C TYR A 158 -0.75 13.03 1.99
N ALA A 159 0.17 13.44 1.12
CA ALA A 159 0.17 14.66 0.32
C ALA A 159 0.20 15.98 1.10
N TYR A 160 0.90 16.02 2.24
CA TYR A 160 1.20 17.30 2.87
C TYR A 160 2.14 18.10 1.98
N TRP A 161 1.62 19.16 1.35
CA TRP A 161 2.30 19.86 0.25
C TRP A 161 3.68 20.42 0.59
N ARG A 162 3.96 20.71 1.87
CA ARG A 162 5.28 21.18 2.30
C ARG A 162 6.34 20.07 2.24
N ASP A 163 5.94 18.80 2.23
CA ASP A 163 6.84 17.68 2.05
C ASP A 163 7.14 17.41 0.56
N TYR A 164 6.40 17.99 -0.40
CA TYR A 164 6.76 17.85 -1.81
C TYR A 164 8.20 18.30 -2.07
N ARG A 165 8.85 17.61 -3.01
CA ARG A 165 10.21 17.90 -3.44
C ARG A 165 10.36 19.38 -3.78
N GLN A 166 11.35 20.03 -3.18
CA GLN A 166 11.49 21.50 -3.21
C GLN A 166 11.44 22.09 -4.63
N GLN A 167 12.10 21.43 -5.59
CA GLN A 167 12.18 21.84 -6.99
C GLN A 167 10.82 21.80 -7.72
N GLU A 168 9.88 20.98 -7.25
CA GLU A 168 8.58 20.75 -7.88
C GLU A 168 7.40 21.30 -7.07
N ARG A 169 7.65 21.67 -5.81
CA ARG A 169 6.65 21.99 -4.79
C ARG A 169 5.60 22.98 -5.28
N TRP A 170 6.00 24.10 -5.86
CA TRP A 170 5.05 25.12 -6.28
C TRP A 170 4.25 24.73 -7.52
N ARG A 171 4.87 24.01 -8.48
CA ARG A 171 4.16 23.43 -9.62
C ARG A 171 3.10 22.43 -9.15
N MET A 172 3.48 21.55 -8.24
CA MET A 172 2.57 20.58 -7.62
C MET A 172 1.50 21.27 -6.79
N TRP A 173 1.85 22.34 -6.06
CA TRP A 173 0.90 23.11 -5.28
C TRP A 173 -0.18 23.75 -6.15
N TRP A 174 0.19 24.45 -7.23
CA TRP A 174 -0.80 25.01 -8.16
C TRP A 174 -1.68 23.93 -8.80
N LYS A 175 -1.07 22.82 -9.23
CA LYS A 175 -1.82 21.72 -9.84
C LYS A 175 -2.80 21.07 -8.86
N TRP A 176 -2.34 20.69 -7.68
CA TRP A 176 -3.11 19.85 -6.76
C TRP A 176 -3.89 20.63 -5.71
N HIS A 177 -3.47 21.84 -5.34
CA HIS A 177 -4.11 22.65 -4.30
C HIS A 177 -4.92 23.82 -4.86
N VAL A 178 -4.83 24.09 -6.17
CA VAL A 178 -5.68 25.09 -6.84
C VAL A 178 -6.52 24.46 -7.95
N ALA A 179 -5.89 23.85 -8.97
CA ALA A 179 -6.65 23.33 -10.11
C ALA A 179 -7.55 22.15 -9.72
N MET A 180 -7.03 21.16 -9.00
CA MET A 180 -7.80 19.99 -8.58
C MET A 180 -9.05 20.32 -7.72
N PRO A 181 -9.00 21.13 -6.65
CA PRO A 181 -10.20 21.48 -5.90
C PRO A 181 -11.18 22.34 -6.71
N ALA A 182 -10.70 23.21 -7.60
CA ALA A 182 -11.58 23.98 -8.49
C ALA A 182 -12.37 23.05 -9.43
N LEU A 183 -11.69 22.08 -10.06
CA LEU A 183 -12.34 21.05 -10.87
C LEU A 183 -13.35 20.23 -10.05
N ALA A 184 -12.97 19.79 -8.86
CA ALA A 184 -13.84 19.03 -7.97
C ALA A 184 -15.10 19.82 -7.56
N ALA A 185 -14.99 21.14 -7.39
CA ALA A 185 -16.12 22.01 -7.08
C ALA A 185 -17.07 22.17 -8.27
N VAL A 186 -16.55 22.32 -9.49
CA VAL A 186 -17.35 22.50 -10.72
C VAL A 186 -18.07 21.22 -11.12
N PHE A 187 -17.37 20.08 -11.14
CA PHE A 187 -17.92 18.82 -11.68
C PHE A 187 -18.51 17.89 -10.61
N GLY A 188 -18.29 18.18 -9.31
CA GLY A 188 -18.62 17.27 -8.21
C GLY A 188 -17.67 16.08 -8.06
N TYR A 189 -16.63 16.01 -8.89
CA TYR A 189 -15.52 15.06 -8.88
C TYR A 189 -14.36 15.66 -9.71
N VAL A 190 -13.15 15.11 -9.64
CA VAL A 190 -12.04 15.57 -10.49
C VAL A 190 -12.08 14.78 -11.81
N PRO A 191 -12.30 15.40 -12.98
CA PRO A 191 -12.31 14.72 -14.27
C PRO A 191 -10.88 14.48 -14.80
N ALA A 192 -10.00 13.93 -13.95
CA ALA A 192 -8.57 13.81 -14.22
C ALA A 192 -8.25 12.96 -15.46
N LYS A 193 -9.14 12.02 -15.82
CA LYS A 193 -8.95 11.14 -16.97
C LYS A 193 -8.94 11.90 -18.28
N ARG A 194 -9.85 12.87 -18.41
CA ARG A 194 -9.95 13.73 -19.61
C ARG A 194 -8.77 14.68 -19.74
N LEU A 195 -8.03 14.91 -18.66
CA LEU A 195 -6.85 15.77 -18.61
C LEU A 195 -5.54 14.99 -18.74
N GLY A 196 -5.61 13.67 -18.90
CA GLY A 196 -4.43 12.80 -18.98
C GLY A 196 -3.61 12.75 -17.69
N TRP A 197 -4.21 13.06 -16.54
CA TRP A 197 -3.48 13.06 -15.26
C TRP A 197 -3.51 11.70 -14.58
N MET A 198 -4.72 11.21 -14.25
CA MET A 198 -5.01 9.97 -13.50
C MET A 198 -6.48 9.58 -13.76
N GLU A 199 -7.02 8.56 -13.10
CA GLU A 199 -8.46 8.33 -13.14
C GLU A 199 -9.26 9.46 -12.50
N ASP A 200 -10.51 9.59 -12.93
CA ASP A 200 -11.47 10.48 -12.29
C ASP A 200 -11.57 10.19 -10.78
N THR A 201 -11.55 11.24 -9.97
CA THR A 201 -11.39 11.11 -8.51
C THR A 201 -12.62 11.63 -7.76
N PRO A 202 -13.15 10.92 -6.75
CA PRO A 202 -14.22 11.45 -5.90
C PRO A 202 -13.84 12.81 -5.28
N ARG A 203 -14.82 13.72 -5.17
CA ARG A 203 -14.57 15.05 -4.59
C ARG A 203 -14.02 14.98 -3.17
N GLY A 204 -14.53 14.07 -2.32
CA GLY A 204 -14.05 13.94 -0.94
C GLY A 204 -12.58 13.50 -0.85
N VAL A 205 -12.13 12.64 -1.76
CA VAL A 205 -10.72 12.22 -1.88
C VAL A 205 -9.84 13.40 -2.29
N ALA A 206 -10.27 14.18 -3.28
CA ALA A 206 -9.56 15.40 -3.67
C ALA A 206 -9.50 16.42 -2.51
N LEU A 207 -10.56 16.53 -1.71
CA LEU A 207 -10.56 17.37 -0.52
C LEU A 207 -9.62 16.83 0.58
N SER A 208 -9.54 15.50 0.79
CA SER A 208 -8.58 14.90 1.73
C SER A 208 -7.15 15.25 1.33
N TRP A 209 -6.83 15.17 0.04
CA TRP A 209 -5.54 15.55 -0.52
C TRP A 209 -5.21 17.02 -0.26
N VAL A 210 -6.11 17.93 -0.65
CA VAL A 210 -5.86 19.37 -0.55
C VAL A 210 -5.73 19.85 0.90
N ARG A 211 -6.46 19.19 1.81
CA ARG A 211 -6.51 19.56 3.23
C ARG A 211 -5.45 18.89 4.09
N ALA A 212 -4.66 17.96 3.53
CA ALA A 212 -3.57 17.30 4.23
C ALA A 212 -2.71 18.30 5.02
N GLN A 213 -2.49 17.99 6.29
CA GLN A 213 -1.70 18.81 7.23
C GLN A 213 -0.46 18.04 7.69
N ALA A 214 0.40 18.66 8.49
CA ALA A 214 1.59 18.00 9.04
C ALA A 214 1.25 16.78 9.93
N ARG A 215 0.05 16.78 10.54
CA ARG A 215 -0.56 15.62 11.20
C ARG A 215 -1.75 15.18 10.36
N PHE A 216 -1.86 13.89 10.08
CA PHE A 216 -2.91 13.32 9.25
C PHE A 216 -4.32 13.65 9.79
N GLU A 217 -4.52 13.51 11.09
CA GLU A 217 -5.82 13.72 11.75
C GLU A 217 -6.30 15.17 11.72
N ASP A 218 -5.38 16.14 11.58
CA ASP A 218 -5.72 17.57 11.57
C ASP A 218 -6.43 17.99 10.28
N ALA A 219 -6.28 17.22 9.19
CA ALA A 219 -7.01 17.42 7.94
C ALA A 219 -8.55 17.34 8.12
N TYR A 220 -8.98 16.64 9.18
CA TYR A 220 -10.38 16.34 9.49
C TYR A 220 -10.93 17.18 10.64
N THR A 221 -10.22 18.20 11.14
CA THR A 221 -10.70 19.01 12.27
C THR A 221 -11.86 19.93 11.90
N HIS A 222 -11.89 20.46 10.67
CA HIS A 222 -12.87 21.44 10.22
C HIS A 222 -13.30 21.20 8.77
N GLY A 223 -14.40 21.86 8.37
CA GLY A 223 -14.84 21.93 6.98
C GLY A 223 -15.60 20.69 6.51
N PRO A 224 -15.66 20.42 5.20
CA PRO A 224 -16.56 19.41 4.62
C PRO A 224 -16.18 17.96 4.94
N LEU A 225 -15.00 17.74 5.54
CA LEU A 225 -14.51 16.43 5.97
C LEU A 225 -14.37 16.36 7.50
N ALA A 226 -15.05 17.24 8.24
CA ALA A 226 -14.91 17.30 9.68
C ALA A 226 -15.34 15.99 10.35
N GLU A 227 -14.50 15.47 11.24
CA GLU A 227 -14.78 14.29 12.05
C GLU A 227 -14.88 14.67 13.54
N PRO A 228 -15.71 13.97 14.34
CA PRO A 228 -15.76 14.15 15.78
C PRO A 228 -14.37 14.04 16.42
N ALA A 229 -14.11 14.82 17.48
CA ALA A 229 -12.82 14.84 18.15
C ALA A 229 -12.35 13.44 18.59
N ALA A 230 -13.25 12.61 19.12
CA ALA A 230 -12.95 11.23 19.48
C ALA A 230 -12.54 10.36 18.28
N SER A 231 -13.20 10.51 17.12
CA SER A 231 -12.86 9.79 15.88
C SER A 231 -11.45 10.14 15.39
N ARG A 232 -11.09 11.43 15.48
CA ARG A 232 -9.76 11.94 15.12
C ARG A 232 -8.67 11.47 16.08
N ALA A 233 -8.92 11.57 17.39
CA ALA A 233 -8.00 11.12 18.43
C ALA A 233 -7.67 9.62 18.31
N ALA A 234 -8.61 8.82 17.79
CA ALA A 234 -8.39 7.39 17.55
C ALA A 234 -7.57 7.08 16.27
N LEU A 235 -7.36 8.05 15.37
CA LEU A 235 -6.65 7.79 14.10
C LEU A 235 -5.22 7.28 14.32
N PRO A 236 -4.33 7.95 15.07
CA PRO A 236 -2.96 7.47 15.26
C PRO A 236 -2.88 6.07 15.85
N ALA A 237 -3.78 5.75 16.80
CA ALA A 237 -3.85 4.43 17.42
C ALA A 237 -4.19 3.31 16.42
N ARG A 238 -4.85 3.60 15.30
CA ARG A 238 -5.10 2.58 14.25
C ARG A 238 -3.82 2.22 13.49
N PHE A 239 -2.96 3.19 13.19
CA PHE A 239 -1.65 2.94 12.56
C PHE A 239 -0.75 2.13 13.50
N ALA A 240 -0.75 2.48 14.79
CA ALA A 240 0.02 1.80 15.82
C ALA A 240 -0.37 0.32 16.06
N ARG A 241 -1.53 -0.14 15.56
CA ARG A 241 -1.98 -1.54 15.68
C ARG A 241 -1.29 -2.50 14.72
N LEU A 242 -0.67 -1.99 13.65
CA LEU A 242 0.03 -2.82 12.68
C LEU A 242 1.30 -3.40 13.33
N PRO A 243 1.42 -4.74 13.50
CA PRO A 243 2.62 -5.35 14.06
C PRO A 243 3.68 -5.68 13.00
N ALA A 244 3.36 -5.41 11.73
CA ALA A 244 4.14 -5.88 10.59
C ALA A 244 5.59 -5.35 10.61
N ARG A 245 6.52 -6.17 10.10
CA ARG A 245 7.80 -5.61 9.64
C ARG A 245 7.56 -4.87 8.32
N MET A 246 7.89 -3.59 8.29
CA MET A 246 7.59 -2.70 7.19
C MET A 246 8.86 -2.23 6.49
N LEU A 247 8.91 -2.38 5.17
CA LEU A 247 9.86 -1.68 4.32
C LEU A 247 9.18 -0.47 3.68
N ALA A 248 9.67 0.72 3.98
CA ALA A 248 9.30 1.94 3.29
C ALA A 248 10.35 2.28 2.23
N ILE A 249 10.00 2.12 0.96
CA ILE A 249 10.87 2.43 -0.18
C ILE A 249 10.58 3.86 -0.64
N GLY A 250 11.60 4.71 -0.58
CA GLY A 250 11.61 6.04 -1.18
C GLY A 250 12.53 6.10 -2.39
N LEU A 251 12.06 6.70 -3.48
CA LEU A 251 12.84 6.88 -4.70
C LEU A 251 13.39 8.31 -4.74
N ASP A 252 14.68 8.48 -5.03
CA ASP A 252 15.33 9.80 -4.94
C ASP A 252 14.78 10.81 -5.97
N ASP A 253 14.19 10.33 -7.07
CA ASP A 253 13.57 11.16 -8.09
C ASP A 253 12.03 11.26 -7.98
N ASP A 254 11.44 10.79 -6.88
CA ASP A 254 10.02 10.94 -6.58
C ASP A 254 9.69 12.33 -5.97
N GLY A 255 8.84 13.09 -6.67
CA GLY A 255 8.38 14.41 -6.24
C GLY A 255 7.42 14.40 -5.04
N PHE A 256 6.73 13.29 -4.80
CA PHE A 256 5.77 13.11 -3.70
C PHE A 256 6.40 12.38 -2.51
N GLY A 257 7.06 11.24 -2.76
CA GLY A 257 7.68 10.37 -1.75
C GLY A 257 9.05 10.86 -1.28
N THR A 258 9.13 12.11 -0.81
CA THR A 258 10.36 12.65 -0.21
C THR A 258 10.70 11.98 1.12
N VAL A 259 11.91 12.24 1.64
CA VAL A 259 12.32 11.71 2.94
C VAL A 259 11.32 12.15 4.01
N GLU A 260 10.99 13.44 4.02
CA GLU A 260 10.09 14.06 4.97
C GLU A 260 8.67 13.46 4.89
N ALA A 261 8.15 13.25 3.68
CA ALA A 261 6.83 12.67 3.48
C ALA A 261 6.75 11.23 3.99
N ILE A 262 7.75 10.41 3.66
CA ILE A 262 7.81 9.00 4.04
C ILE A 262 8.03 8.88 5.56
N GLU A 263 8.97 9.62 6.12
CA GLU A 263 9.26 9.59 7.56
C GLU A 263 8.07 10.10 8.39
N ARG A 264 7.32 11.07 7.87
CA ARG A 264 6.09 11.56 8.50
C ARG A 264 5.05 10.46 8.60
N LEU A 265 4.83 9.68 7.54
CA LEU A 265 3.92 8.54 7.59
C LEU A 265 4.48 7.41 8.46
N ALA A 266 5.76 7.07 8.31
CA ALA A 266 6.43 6.03 9.10
C ALA A 266 6.33 6.30 10.60
N GLY A 267 6.35 7.57 11.02
CA GLY A 267 6.16 7.97 12.42
C GLY A 267 4.80 7.59 13.04
N TYR A 268 3.78 7.29 12.23
CA TYR A 268 2.49 6.79 12.73
C TYR A 268 2.51 5.28 13.02
N TYR A 269 3.38 4.52 12.37
CA TYR A 269 3.47 3.07 12.49
C TYR A 269 4.31 2.64 13.70
N THR A 270 3.98 3.16 14.89
CA THR A 270 4.77 2.93 16.11
C THR A 270 4.74 1.48 16.61
N GLY A 271 3.74 0.70 16.21
CA GLY A 271 3.69 -0.75 16.50
C GLY A 271 4.49 -1.62 15.54
N SER A 272 5.03 -1.04 14.46
CA SER A 272 5.77 -1.74 13.41
C SER A 272 7.27 -1.52 13.54
N ASP A 273 8.04 -2.50 13.08
CA ASP A 273 9.47 -2.34 12.82
C ASP A 273 9.66 -1.83 11.39
N VAL A 274 10.00 -0.55 11.22
CA VAL A 274 10.03 0.14 9.92
C VAL A 274 11.45 0.41 9.46
N THR A 275 11.84 -0.16 8.32
CA THR A 275 13.07 0.19 7.60
C THR A 275 12.74 1.12 6.45
N HIS A 276 13.34 2.31 6.41
CA HIS A 276 13.25 3.22 5.27
C HIS A 276 14.46 3.03 4.35
N LEU A 277 14.22 2.48 3.16
CA LEU A 277 15.22 2.31 2.10
C LEU A 277 15.08 3.44 1.06
N ARG A 278 16.21 4.04 0.69
CA ARG A 278 16.30 5.06 -0.37
C ARG A 278 17.04 4.51 -1.57
N ILE A 279 16.39 4.55 -2.74
CA ILE A 279 16.95 4.08 -4.01
C ILE A 279 17.01 5.25 -4.98
N ALA A 280 18.19 5.57 -5.49
CA ALA A 280 18.38 6.50 -6.59
C ALA A 280 18.35 5.77 -7.94
N PRO A 281 17.92 6.43 -9.03
CA PRO A 281 17.96 5.84 -10.38
C PRO A 281 19.33 5.24 -10.74
N ARG A 282 20.42 5.92 -10.36
CA ARG A 282 21.81 5.46 -10.56
C ARG A 282 22.16 4.17 -9.83
N ASP A 283 21.48 3.85 -8.73
CA ASP A 283 21.77 2.64 -7.93
C ASP A 283 21.35 1.37 -8.68
N ILE A 284 20.52 1.50 -9.72
CA ILE A 284 20.10 0.43 -10.62
C ILE A 284 20.43 0.73 -12.09
N GLY A 285 21.28 1.73 -12.35
CA GLY A 285 21.76 2.07 -13.69
C GLY A 285 20.71 2.64 -14.65
N VAL A 286 19.69 3.36 -14.16
CA VAL A 286 18.67 4.02 -15.00
C VAL A 286 18.62 5.53 -14.80
N ASP A 287 18.04 6.25 -15.76
CA ASP A 287 17.93 7.71 -15.69
C ASP A 287 16.85 8.18 -14.71
N ALA A 288 15.71 7.47 -14.68
CA ALA A 288 14.56 7.83 -13.86
C ALA A 288 13.69 6.63 -13.50
N ILE A 289 13.16 6.65 -12.27
CA ILE A 289 12.14 5.74 -11.75
C ILE A 289 10.86 6.55 -11.51
N GLY A 290 10.93 7.61 -10.72
CA GLY A 290 9.82 8.48 -10.37
C GLY A 290 8.75 7.80 -9.50
N HIS A 291 7.66 8.51 -9.21
CA HIS A 291 6.65 8.05 -8.23
C HIS A 291 6.00 6.71 -8.60
N PHE A 292 5.69 6.50 -9.88
CA PHE A 292 4.85 5.38 -10.31
C PHE A 292 5.66 4.15 -10.75
N ALA A 293 6.80 4.35 -11.43
CA ALA A 293 7.33 3.33 -12.31
C ALA A 293 7.93 2.13 -11.59
N PHE A 294 8.08 2.14 -10.25
CA PHE A 294 8.48 0.97 -9.47
C PHE A 294 7.74 -0.30 -9.92
N PHE A 295 6.44 -0.19 -10.23
CA PHE A 295 5.58 -1.31 -10.63
C PHE A 295 5.58 -1.61 -12.16
N HIS A 296 6.48 -1.00 -12.94
CA HIS A 296 6.65 -1.31 -14.36
C HIS A 296 7.54 -2.56 -14.55
N SER A 297 7.21 -3.40 -15.54
CA SER A 297 7.96 -4.64 -15.81
C SER A 297 9.41 -4.45 -16.25
N ARG A 298 9.85 -3.22 -16.53
CA ARG A 298 11.27 -2.94 -16.76
C ARG A 298 12.13 -3.10 -15.51
N PHE A 299 11.51 -3.16 -14.33
CA PHE A 299 12.20 -3.33 -13.05
C PHE A 299 11.99 -4.71 -12.41
N THR A 300 11.53 -5.67 -13.21
CA THR A 300 11.32 -7.06 -12.79
C THR A 300 12.57 -7.70 -12.20
N ASP A 301 13.75 -7.38 -12.73
CA ASP A 301 15.02 -7.96 -12.30
C ASP A 301 15.82 -7.05 -11.35
N THR A 302 15.29 -5.87 -10.99
CA THR A 302 16.02 -4.88 -10.18
C THR A 302 15.25 -4.45 -8.92
N LEU A 303 14.07 -3.84 -9.07
CA LEU A 303 13.31 -3.30 -7.93
C LEU A 303 12.38 -4.33 -7.30
N TRP A 304 11.72 -5.16 -8.10
CA TRP A 304 10.73 -6.13 -7.60
C TRP A 304 11.33 -7.20 -6.67
N PRO A 305 12.57 -7.69 -6.89
CA PRO A 305 13.22 -8.63 -5.97
C PRO A 305 13.39 -8.07 -4.54
N VAL A 306 13.60 -6.75 -4.40
CA VAL A 306 13.70 -6.10 -3.08
C VAL A 306 12.40 -6.24 -2.30
N ALA A 307 11.27 -5.96 -2.96
CA ALA A 307 9.95 -6.13 -2.35
C ALA A 307 9.68 -7.59 -2.00
N LEU A 308 9.97 -8.52 -2.91
CA LEU A 308 9.76 -9.95 -2.68
C LEU A 308 10.58 -10.48 -1.50
N SER A 309 11.88 -10.16 -1.44
CA SER A 309 12.76 -10.56 -0.33
C SER A 309 12.22 -10.07 1.01
N TRP A 310 11.77 -8.81 1.08
CA TRP A 310 11.17 -8.30 2.31
C TRP A 310 9.88 -9.03 2.67
N LEU A 311 9.00 -9.30 1.71
CA LEU A 311 7.78 -10.05 1.95
C LEU A 311 8.03 -11.50 2.39
N GLN A 312 9.14 -12.11 1.96
CA GLN A 312 9.50 -13.48 2.35
C GLN A 312 10.19 -13.55 3.72
N HIS A 313 11.08 -12.60 4.01
CA HIS A 313 12.03 -12.70 5.11
C HIS A 313 11.91 -11.60 6.17
N GLY A 314 11.16 -10.53 5.89
CA GLY A 314 11.10 -9.34 6.73
C GLY A 314 12.48 -8.68 6.89
N ALA A 315 13.31 -8.77 5.84
CA ALA A 315 14.68 -8.25 5.79
C ALA A 315 15.06 -7.88 4.35
N LEU A 316 15.98 -6.93 4.22
CA LEU A 316 16.56 -6.55 2.92
C LEU A 316 17.49 -7.67 2.42
N PRO A 317 17.55 -7.91 1.10
CA PRO A 317 18.60 -8.76 0.54
C PRO A 317 19.97 -8.08 0.70
N ALA A 318 21.04 -8.87 0.77
CA ALA A 318 22.39 -8.35 1.04
C ALA A 318 22.90 -7.39 -0.05
N ASP A 319 22.42 -7.58 -1.27
CA ASP A 319 22.70 -6.79 -2.47
C ASP A 319 21.58 -5.79 -2.80
N ALA A 320 20.72 -5.45 -1.83
CA ALA A 320 19.67 -4.45 -2.03
C ALA A 320 20.26 -3.13 -2.58
N PRO A 321 19.74 -2.59 -3.70
CA PRO A 321 20.19 -1.31 -4.21
C PRO A 321 19.79 -0.19 -3.26
N GLY A 322 20.58 0.89 -3.28
CA GLY A 322 20.33 2.07 -2.47
C GLY A 322 20.93 2.02 -1.08
N ARG A 323 20.33 2.76 -0.15
CA ARG A 323 20.84 2.93 1.23
C ARG A 323 19.71 2.95 2.24
N VAL A 324 19.91 2.33 3.39
CA VAL A 324 18.99 2.48 4.53
C VAL A 324 19.13 3.92 5.06
N HIS A 325 18.05 4.68 5.01
CA HIS A 325 17.99 6.03 5.54
C HIS A 325 17.71 6.03 7.05
N ALA A 326 16.75 5.23 7.47
CA ALA A 326 16.34 5.14 8.86
C ALA A 326 15.83 3.74 9.19
N HIS A 327 16.00 3.35 10.46
CA HIS A 327 15.37 2.18 11.06
C HIS A 327 14.60 2.64 12.29
N ARG A 328 13.30 2.36 12.34
CA ARG A 328 12.39 2.73 13.42
C ARG A 328 11.88 1.45 14.08
N PRO A 329 12.48 1.03 15.20
CA PRO A 329 12.01 -0.16 15.88
C PRO A 329 10.61 0.06 16.44
N ALA A 330 9.83 -1.02 16.50
CA ALA A 330 8.51 -1.01 17.13
C ALA A 330 8.62 -0.54 18.59
N GLN A 331 7.82 0.46 18.95
CA GLN A 331 7.64 0.93 20.31
C GLN A 331 6.71 -0.07 21.02
N ARG A 332 7.22 -1.25 21.37
CA ARG A 332 6.45 -2.19 22.20
C ARG A 332 6.10 -1.47 23.51
N ALA A 333 4.82 -1.49 23.90
CA ALA A 333 4.46 -1.18 25.27
C ALA A 333 5.31 -2.09 26.17
N ARG A 334 6.10 -1.52 27.08
CA ARG A 334 6.69 -2.31 28.17
C ARG A 334 5.54 -3.06 28.82
N PRO A 335 5.61 -4.39 29.02
CA PRO A 335 4.68 -5.02 29.94
C PRO A 335 4.81 -4.26 31.26
N ALA A 336 3.67 -3.84 31.82
CA ALA A 336 3.65 -3.26 33.14
C ALA A 336 4.24 -4.30 34.09
N ASP A 337 5.44 -4.02 34.60
CA ASP A 337 6.01 -4.77 35.71
C ASP A 337 5.09 -4.54 36.90
N GLY A 338 4.43 -5.59 37.39
CA GLY A 338 3.28 -5.43 38.27
C GLY A 338 2.69 -6.74 38.79
N SER A 339 3.41 -7.32 39.75
CA SER A 339 2.93 -8.20 40.83
C SER A 339 2.24 -9.52 40.45
N VAL A 340 3.00 -10.60 40.51
CA VAL A 340 2.48 -11.90 40.97
C VAL A 340 2.24 -11.77 42.48
N PRO A 341 1.02 -11.98 43.01
CA PRO A 341 0.83 -12.08 44.44
C PRO A 341 1.44 -13.40 44.93
N ASP A 342 2.31 -13.30 45.94
CA ASP A 342 2.89 -14.44 46.63
C ASP A 342 1.81 -15.43 47.08
N ALA A 343 2.07 -16.71 46.78
CA ALA A 343 1.31 -17.82 47.30
C ALA A 343 1.47 -17.87 48.82
N VAL A 344 0.38 -17.61 49.54
CA VAL A 344 0.28 -17.92 50.96
C VAL A 344 0.21 -19.44 51.11
N ALA A 345 1.31 -20.04 51.55
CA ALA A 345 1.32 -21.35 52.15
C ALA A 345 0.74 -21.25 53.57
N HIS A 346 -0.36 -21.94 53.83
CA HIS A 346 -0.74 -22.32 55.19
C HIS A 346 -0.86 -23.84 55.25
N GLY A 347 0.08 -24.43 55.97
CA GLY A 347 -0.20 -25.55 56.86
C GLY A 347 -0.68 -25.05 58.21
#